data_AF-A0A8J6BTQ9-F1
#
_entry.id   AF-A0A8J6BTQ9-F1
#
_cell.length_a   1.000
_cell.length_b   1.000
_cell.length_c   1.000
_cell.angle_alpha   90.00
_cell.angle_beta   90.00
_cell.angle_gamma   90.00
#
_symmetry.space_group_name_H-M   'P 1'
#
loop_
_entity.id
_entity.type
_entity.pdbx_description
1 polymer ?
#
loop_
_entity_poly.entity_id
_entity_poly.type
_entity_poly.pdbx_seq_one_letter_code
_entity_poly.pdbx_strand_id
1 'polypeptide(L)'
;MELGLRMGLGDPPADYGSIAAVGLFVALICVCIIVGHLLEESRWMNESITALIIGLGTGGVILMVSGWKHSRILVFSEDLFFIYLLPPIIFNAGFQVKKKQFFRNFMTITLFGAVGTLISFTVISLGALGLISRLNIGSLELGDYLAIGAIFSATDSVCTLQVLNQDDTPLLYSLVFGEGVVNDATSVVLFNAIQNFDLPNFSSIKFLQFIGNFLYLFGTSTFLGVGAGLLSAYIIKKLYFGRHSTDREVSIMMLMAYLSYMLAELLDLSGILTVFFCGIVMSHYTWHNVTESSRVTTKHAFATLSFISETFLFLYVGMDALDIEKWKIVGETYRHALSVSVCKVTTYVVQLPIGTQLSGV
;
A
#
# COMPACT_ATOMS: atom_id res chain seq x y z
N MET A 1 -29.33 26.87 -46.29
CA MET A 1 -30.44 26.72 -45.34
C MET A 1 -30.16 25.46 -44.54
N GLU A 2 -29.32 25.58 -43.52
CA GLU A 2 -29.27 24.63 -42.40
C GLU A 2 -28.69 25.39 -41.20
N LEU A 3 -29.48 25.37 -40.13
CA LEU A 3 -29.44 26.25 -38.98
C LEU A 3 -28.55 25.58 -37.91
N GLY A 4 -27.24 25.79 -37.98
CA GLY A 4 -26.29 25.25 -37.00
C GLY A 4 -26.13 26.17 -35.80
N LEU A 5 -26.98 25.96 -34.80
CA LEU A 5 -27.01 26.59 -33.49
C LEU A 5 -25.61 26.60 -32.84
N ARG A 6 -24.88 27.73 -32.94
CA ARG A 6 -23.68 28.00 -32.15
C ARG A 6 -24.10 28.24 -30.69
N MET A 7 -24.37 27.18 -29.94
CA MET A 7 -24.30 27.25 -28.48
C MET A 7 -22.84 27.50 -28.12
N GLY A 8 -22.57 28.67 -27.54
CA GLY A 8 -21.32 28.99 -26.88
C GLY A 8 -21.11 28.10 -25.66
N LEU A 9 -20.66 26.88 -25.88
CA LEU A 9 -19.86 26.15 -24.90
C LEU A 9 -18.44 26.67 -25.09
N GLY A 10 -18.10 27.73 -24.35
CA GLY A 10 -16.70 28.04 -24.08
C GLY A 10 -16.05 26.78 -23.52
N ASP A 11 -14.80 26.54 -23.89
CA ASP A 11 -14.03 25.41 -23.38
C ASP A 11 -14.23 25.32 -21.85
N PRO A 12 -14.64 24.15 -21.32
CA PRO A 12 -14.94 24.04 -19.91
C PRO A 12 -13.68 24.38 -19.11
N PRO A 13 -13.76 25.27 -18.09
CA PRO A 13 -12.62 25.53 -17.23
C PRO A 13 -12.13 24.23 -16.58
N ALA A 14 -10.82 24.14 -16.32
CA ALA A 14 -10.13 22.94 -15.86
C ALA A 14 -10.79 22.26 -14.63
N ASP A 15 -11.56 23.00 -13.82
CA ASP A 15 -12.30 22.51 -12.66
C ASP A 15 -13.45 21.54 -12.99
N TYR A 16 -14.05 21.58 -14.19
CA TYR A 16 -15.14 20.64 -14.50
C TYR A 16 -14.65 19.21 -14.66
N GLY A 17 -13.40 19.01 -15.11
CA GLY A 17 -12.82 17.68 -15.28
C GLY A 17 -12.57 16.98 -13.94
N SER A 18 -12.05 17.70 -12.95
CA SER A 18 -11.82 17.18 -11.60
C SER A 18 -13.13 16.88 -10.87
N ILE A 19 -14.13 17.78 -10.98
CA ILE A 19 -15.46 17.56 -10.41
C ILE A 19 -16.13 16.32 -11.04
N ALA A 20 -16.05 16.16 -12.36
CA ALA A 20 -16.61 14.99 -13.04
C ALA A 20 -15.91 13.69 -12.63
N ALA A 21 -14.58 13.70 -12.46
CA ALA A 21 -13.83 12.54 -12.01
C ALA A 21 -14.20 12.13 -10.58
N VAL A 22 -14.27 13.08 -9.65
CA VAL A 22 -14.70 12.82 -8.27
C VAL A 22 -16.16 12.35 -8.24
N GLY A 23 -17.05 12.97 -9.02
CA GLY A 23 -18.45 12.57 -9.13
C GLY A 23 -18.62 11.15 -9.66
N LEU A 24 -17.85 10.75 -10.67
CA LEU A 24 -17.82 9.38 -11.17
C LEU A 24 -17.36 8.42 -10.07
N PHE A 25 -16.29 8.76 -9.36
CA PHE A 25 -15.72 7.90 -8.32
C PHE A 25 -16.71 7.67 -7.17
N VAL A 26 -17.38 8.73 -6.71
CA VAL A 26 -18.42 8.63 -5.68
C VAL A 26 -19.59 7.78 -6.16
N ALA A 27 -20.06 7.98 -7.40
CA ALA A 27 -21.12 7.16 -7.96
C ALA A 27 -20.74 5.68 -8.04
N LEU A 28 -19.51 5.37 -8.42
CA LEU A 28 -19.00 4.00 -8.48
C LEU A 28 -18.90 3.36 -7.10
N ILE A 29 -18.47 4.10 -6.07
CA ILE A 29 -18.50 3.60 -4.68
C ILE A 29 -19.93 3.28 -4.26
N CYS A 30 -20.91 4.15 -4.55
CA CYS A 30 -22.32 3.86 -4.25
C CYS A 30 -22.79 2.58 -4.96
N VAL A 31 -22.43 2.39 -6.23
CA VAL A 31 -22.74 1.17 -6.98
C VAL A 31 -22.08 -0.05 -6.33
N CYS A 32 -20.80 0.03 -5.95
CA CYS A 32 -20.10 -1.06 -5.27
C CYS A 32 -20.80 -1.47 -3.97
N ILE A 33 -21.29 -0.52 -3.18
CA ILE A 33 -22.01 -0.79 -1.93
C ILE A 33 -23.35 -1.50 -2.21
N ILE A 34 -24.13 -0.99 -3.18
CA ILE A 34 -25.43 -1.60 -3.53
C ILE A 34 -25.23 -3.01 -4.10
N VAL A 35 -24.30 -3.16 -5.03
CA VAL A 35 -23.99 -4.43 -5.69
C VAL A 35 -23.40 -5.43 -4.69
N GLY A 36 -22.51 -4.97 -3.80
CA GLY A 36 -21.96 -5.78 -2.71
C GLY A 36 -23.04 -6.32 -1.78
N HIS A 37 -23.98 -5.47 -1.35
CA HIS A 37 -25.11 -5.90 -0.51
C HIS A 37 -26.04 -6.89 -1.22
N LEU A 38 -26.32 -6.69 -2.52
CA LEU A 38 -27.12 -7.64 -3.31
C LEU A 38 -26.43 -8.99 -3.50
N LEU A 39 -25.09 -9.02 -3.48
CA LEU A 39 -24.28 -10.22 -3.68
C LEU A 39 -23.83 -10.86 -2.37
N GLU A 40 -24.24 -10.30 -1.23
CA GLU A 40 -23.94 -10.79 0.12
C GLU A 40 -24.47 -12.21 0.37
N GLU A 41 -25.55 -12.62 -0.33
CA GLU A 41 -26.05 -14.00 -0.29
C GLU A 41 -25.11 -15.00 -0.98
N SER A 42 -24.20 -14.54 -1.84
CA SER A 42 -23.26 -15.40 -2.54
C SER A 42 -22.01 -15.66 -1.70
N ARG A 43 -21.79 -16.91 -1.29
CA ARG A 43 -20.62 -17.33 -0.48
C ARG A 43 -19.24 -17.08 -1.12
N TRP A 44 -19.20 -16.64 -2.37
CA TRP A 44 -17.99 -16.61 -3.20
C TRP A 44 -17.46 -15.19 -3.45
N MET A 45 -18.21 -14.15 -3.07
CA MET A 45 -17.88 -12.79 -3.48
C MET A 45 -17.88 -11.83 -2.29
N ASN A 46 -16.67 -11.46 -1.87
CA ASN A 46 -16.47 -10.41 -0.88
C ASN A 46 -16.68 -9.03 -1.53
N GLU A 47 -16.97 -8.03 -0.70
CA GLU A 47 -17.18 -6.63 -1.11
C GLU A 47 -15.96 -6.08 -1.86
N SER A 48 -14.73 -6.38 -1.40
CA SER A 48 -13.49 -5.96 -2.07
C SER A 48 -13.31 -6.56 -3.47
N ILE A 49 -13.69 -7.84 -3.64
CA ILE A 49 -13.62 -8.52 -4.95
C ILE A 49 -14.61 -7.86 -5.90
N THR A 50 -15.80 -7.53 -5.41
CA THR A 50 -16.83 -6.82 -6.17
C THR A 50 -16.31 -5.44 -6.60
N ALA A 51 -15.72 -4.68 -5.68
CA ALA A 51 -15.13 -3.37 -5.97
C ALA A 51 -14.00 -3.45 -7.00
N LEU A 52 -13.12 -4.46 -6.90
CA LEU A 52 -12.05 -4.69 -7.86
C LEU A 52 -12.58 -5.02 -9.26
N ILE A 53 -13.58 -5.89 -9.37
CA ILE A 53 -14.20 -6.26 -10.65
C ILE A 53 -14.91 -5.07 -11.27
N ILE A 54 -15.63 -4.26 -10.48
CA ILE A 54 -16.26 -3.02 -10.96
C ILE A 54 -15.18 -2.01 -11.39
N GLY A 55 -14.08 -1.89 -10.66
CA GLY A 55 -12.92 -1.08 -11.04
C GLY A 55 -12.32 -1.51 -12.39
N LEU A 56 -12.12 -2.81 -12.59
CA LEU A 56 -11.66 -3.35 -13.88
C LEU A 56 -12.68 -3.12 -14.99
N GLY A 57 -13.97 -3.35 -14.74
CA GLY A 57 -15.03 -3.11 -15.72
C GLY A 57 -15.09 -1.65 -16.15
N THR A 58 -15.03 -0.72 -15.19
CA THR A 58 -15.05 0.72 -15.44
C THR A 58 -13.78 1.20 -16.14
N GLY A 59 -12.60 0.73 -15.73
CA GLY A 59 -11.34 0.97 -16.44
C GLY A 59 -11.40 0.50 -17.91
N GLY A 60 -12.00 -0.67 -18.15
CA GLY A 60 -12.19 -1.22 -19.49
C GLY A 60 -13.15 -0.37 -20.35
N VAL A 61 -14.28 0.07 -19.78
CA VAL A 61 -15.22 0.97 -20.47
C VAL A 61 -14.55 2.31 -20.81
N ILE A 62 -13.81 2.89 -19.86
CA ILE A 62 -13.07 4.14 -20.08
C ILE A 62 -12.07 3.98 -21.23
N LEU A 63 -11.33 2.86 -21.27
CA LEU A 63 -10.37 2.57 -22.33
C LEU A 63 -11.02 2.38 -23.71
N MET A 64 -12.18 1.73 -23.76
CA MET A 64 -12.94 1.58 -25.00
C MET A 64 -13.46 2.92 -25.51
N VAL A 65 -14.02 3.75 -24.62
CA VAL A 65 -14.56 5.07 -24.96
C VAL A 65 -13.44 6.04 -25.38
N SER A 66 -12.28 5.98 -24.73
CA SER A 66 -11.12 6.82 -25.09
C SER A 66 -10.40 6.37 -26.36
N GLY A 67 -10.87 5.31 -27.02
CA GLY A 67 -10.28 4.79 -28.25
C GLY A 67 -8.83 4.34 -28.05
N TRP A 68 -8.52 3.75 -26.89
CA TRP A 68 -7.18 3.29 -26.51
C TRP A 68 -6.12 4.40 -26.46
N LYS A 69 -6.56 5.66 -26.34
CA LYS A 69 -5.70 6.84 -26.15
C LYS A 69 -5.78 7.36 -24.72
N HIS A 70 -4.72 8.05 -24.28
CA HIS A 70 -4.47 8.50 -22.90
C HIS A 70 -5.73 8.90 -22.14
N SER A 71 -6.13 8.09 -21.17
CA SER A 71 -7.15 8.44 -20.19
C SER A 71 -6.45 9.00 -18.97
N ARG A 72 -6.28 10.33 -18.89
CA ARG A 72 -5.75 11.03 -17.68
C ARG A 72 -6.50 10.70 -16.39
N ILE A 73 -7.70 10.13 -16.51
CA ILE A 73 -8.57 9.70 -15.40
C ILE A 73 -8.03 8.43 -14.70
N LEU A 74 -7.20 7.63 -15.37
CA LEU A 74 -6.70 6.34 -14.84
C LEU A 74 -5.34 6.43 -14.12
N VAL A 75 -4.74 7.62 -14.03
CA VAL A 75 -3.41 7.76 -13.42
C VAL A 75 -3.53 7.65 -11.90
N PHE A 76 -2.88 6.64 -11.33
CA PHE A 76 -2.77 6.44 -9.89
C PHE A 76 -1.98 7.58 -9.22
N SER A 77 -2.56 8.17 -8.18
CA SER A 77 -1.91 9.17 -7.33
C SER A 77 -1.48 8.55 -6.01
N GLU A 78 -0.17 8.41 -5.83
CA GLU A 78 0.44 7.86 -4.62
C GLU A 78 0.10 8.71 -3.39
N ASP A 79 0.09 10.03 -3.54
CA ASP A 79 -0.30 10.97 -2.48
C ASP A 79 -1.72 10.73 -1.98
N LEU A 80 -2.66 10.42 -2.88
CA LEU A 80 -4.05 10.14 -2.50
C LEU A 80 -4.10 8.87 -1.63
N PHE A 81 -3.37 7.83 -2.04
CA PHE A 81 -3.28 6.58 -1.32
C PHE A 81 -2.66 6.75 0.08
N PHE A 82 -1.44 7.27 0.17
CA PHE A 82 -0.70 7.33 1.44
C PHE A 82 -1.27 8.38 2.39
N ILE A 83 -1.72 9.53 1.90
CA ILE A 83 -2.16 10.64 2.77
C ILE A 83 -3.62 10.49 3.19
N TYR A 84 -4.50 9.97 2.32
CA TYR A 84 -5.95 9.99 2.57
C TYR A 84 -6.58 8.62 2.80
N LEU A 85 -6.17 7.58 2.05
CA LEU A 85 -6.82 6.27 2.14
C LEU A 85 -6.20 5.39 3.22
N LEU A 86 -4.88 5.39 3.34
CA LEU A 86 -4.17 4.48 4.22
C LEU A 86 -4.34 4.78 5.72
N PRO A 87 -4.25 6.04 6.20
CA PRO A 87 -4.37 6.34 7.63
C PRO A 87 -5.67 5.84 8.30
N PRO A 88 -6.88 6.02 7.73
CA PRO A 88 -8.11 5.55 8.35
C PRO A 88 -8.21 4.01 8.40
N ILE A 89 -7.67 3.31 7.40
CA ILE A 89 -7.66 1.84 7.34
C ILE A 89 -6.80 1.28 8.49
N ILE A 90 -5.55 1.73 8.56
CA ILE A 90 -4.57 1.27 9.55
C ILE A 90 -4.99 1.67 10.96
N PHE A 91 -5.53 2.89 11.13
CA PHE A 91 -6.06 3.34 12.40
C PHE A 91 -7.21 2.46 12.88
N ASN A 92 -8.20 2.18 12.02
CA ASN A 92 -9.33 1.33 12.36
C ASN A 92 -8.87 -0.10 12.73
N ALA A 93 -7.96 -0.68 11.96
CA ALA A 93 -7.37 -1.98 12.26
C ALA A 93 -6.67 -2.01 13.63
N GLY A 94 -5.83 -1.01 13.92
CA GLY A 94 -5.18 -0.86 15.23
C GLY A 94 -6.17 -0.63 16.38
N PHE A 95 -7.24 0.11 16.11
CA PHE A 95 -8.28 0.42 17.09
C PHE A 95 -9.10 -0.82 17.46
N GLN A 96 -9.41 -1.67 16.49
CA GLN A 96 -10.24 -2.86 16.71
C GLN A 96 -9.44 -4.09 17.16
N VAL A 97 -8.12 -4.13 16.96
CA VAL A 97 -7.29 -5.33 17.19
C VAL A 97 -7.48 -5.93 18.59
N LYS A 98 -7.48 -7.27 18.69
CA LYS A 98 -7.56 -7.98 19.98
C LYS A 98 -6.21 -7.90 20.72
N LYS A 99 -5.96 -6.76 21.38
CA LYS A 99 -4.70 -6.37 22.06
C LYS A 99 -4.03 -7.49 22.85
N LYS A 100 -4.78 -8.25 23.67
CA LYS A 100 -4.22 -9.36 24.47
C LYS A 100 -3.58 -10.45 23.59
N GLN A 101 -4.21 -10.79 22.46
CA GLN A 101 -3.69 -11.78 21.53
C GLN A 101 -2.53 -11.23 20.72
N PHE A 102 -2.62 -9.96 20.29
CA PHE A 102 -1.56 -9.25 19.59
C PHE A 102 -0.27 -9.20 20.44
N PHE A 103 -0.34 -8.68 21.66
CA PHE A 103 0.83 -8.56 22.54
C PHE A 103 1.39 -9.90 23.02
N ARG A 104 0.54 -10.93 23.17
CA ARG A 104 1.01 -12.29 23.50
C ARG A 104 1.86 -12.89 22.38
N ASN A 105 1.55 -12.57 21.12
CA ASN A 105 2.25 -13.08 19.95
C ASN A 105 3.17 -12.04 19.31
N PHE A 106 3.45 -10.91 20.00
CA PHE A 106 4.19 -9.80 19.43
C PHE A 106 5.56 -10.21 18.92
N MET A 107 6.28 -11.06 19.67
CA MET A 107 7.57 -11.58 19.22
C MET A 107 7.45 -12.39 17.93
N THR A 108 6.40 -13.20 17.78
CA THR A 108 6.15 -13.97 16.56
C THR A 108 5.85 -13.05 15.38
N ILE A 109 5.06 -12.00 15.60
CA ILE A 109 4.74 -10.98 14.59
C ILE A 109 6.01 -10.28 14.12
N THR A 110 6.81 -9.77 15.04
CA THR A 110 8.05 -9.07 14.71
C THR A 110 9.06 -10.01 14.06
N LEU A 111 9.13 -11.27 14.48
CA LEU A 111 10.00 -12.27 13.86
C LEU A 111 9.57 -12.57 12.43
N PHE A 112 8.27 -12.78 12.16
CA PHE A 112 7.80 -13.00 10.80
C PHE A 112 7.98 -11.77 9.92
N GLY A 113 7.65 -10.57 10.42
CA GLY A 113 7.82 -9.34 9.64
C GLY A 113 9.28 -8.97 9.37
N ALA A 114 10.21 -9.22 10.29
CA ALA A 114 11.62 -8.87 10.10
C ALA A 114 12.45 -10.00 9.47
N VAL A 115 12.30 -11.24 9.94
CA VAL A 115 13.08 -12.37 9.41
C VAL A 115 12.45 -12.89 8.11
N GLY A 116 11.11 -12.93 8.03
CA GLY A 116 10.40 -13.32 6.82
C GLY A 116 10.74 -12.41 5.64
N THR A 117 10.81 -11.10 5.86
CA THR A 117 11.23 -10.14 4.84
C THR A 117 12.68 -10.30 4.42
N LEU A 118 13.60 -10.51 5.34
CA LEU A 118 15.00 -10.78 5.00
C LEU A 118 15.13 -12.05 4.15
N ILE A 119 14.35 -13.09 4.46
CA ILE A 119 14.29 -14.31 3.65
C ILE A 119 13.72 -13.99 2.27
N SER A 120 12.55 -13.34 2.18
CA SER A 120 11.92 -12.94 0.92
C SER A 120 12.87 -12.08 0.07
N PHE A 121 13.51 -11.10 0.67
CA PHE A 121 14.52 -10.25 0.05
C PHE A 121 15.65 -11.05 -0.57
N THR A 122 16.26 -11.97 0.18
CA THR A 122 17.37 -12.78 -0.34
C THR A 122 16.93 -13.68 -1.48
N VAL A 123 15.76 -14.34 -1.35
CA VAL A 123 15.21 -15.22 -2.38
C VAL A 123 14.87 -14.45 -3.65
N ILE A 124 14.19 -13.31 -3.52
CA ILE A 124 13.78 -12.48 -4.66
C ILE A 124 15.01 -11.85 -5.33
N SER A 125 15.97 -11.31 -4.56
CA SER A 125 17.19 -10.71 -5.12
C SER A 125 18.02 -11.73 -5.90
N LEU A 126 18.23 -12.93 -5.33
CA LEU A 126 18.96 -14.01 -6.02
C LEU A 126 18.18 -14.54 -7.22
N GLY A 127 16.86 -14.64 -7.11
CA GLY A 127 15.97 -15.01 -8.21
C GLY A 127 16.02 -14.00 -9.36
N ALA A 128 15.99 -12.70 -9.04
CA ALA A 128 16.12 -11.61 -10.00
C ALA A 128 17.49 -11.65 -10.69
N LEU A 129 18.57 -11.82 -9.93
CA LEU A 129 19.92 -11.98 -10.48
C LEU A 129 19.98 -13.19 -11.44
N GLY A 130 19.42 -14.34 -11.07
CA GLY A 130 19.44 -15.55 -11.89
C GLY A 130 18.55 -15.49 -13.14
N LEU A 131 17.38 -14.85 -13.06
CA LEU A 131 16.41 -14.78 -14.14
C LEU A 131 16.71 -13.65 -15.12
N ILE A 132 16.98 -12.44 -14.62
CA ILE A 132 17.23 -11.25 -15.45
C ILE A 132 18.59 -11.37 -16.18
N SER A 133 19.62 -11.91 -15.51
CA SER A 133 20.91 -12.17 -16.18
C SER A 133 20.78 -13.17 -17.34
N ARG A 134 19.89 -14.16 -17.23
CA ARG A 134 19.61 -15.12 -18.31
C ARG A 134 18.80 -14.51 -19.45
N LEU A 135 17.92 -13.56 -19.15
CA LEU A 135 17.08 -12.88 -20.12
C LEU A 135 17.79 -11.72 -20.84
N ASN A 136 19.04 -11.39 -20.46
CA ASN A 136 19.85 -10.33 -21.08
C ASN A 136 19.14 -8.95 -21.14
N ILE A 137 18.28 -8.68 -20.16
CA ILE A 137 17.53 -7.43 -20.05
C ILE A 137 18.44 -6.39 -19.39
N GLY A 138 19.31 -5.76 -20.20
CA GLY A 138 20.21 -4.71 -19.75
C GLY A 138 21.34 -5.19 -18.82
N SER A 139 22.33 -4.32 -18.61
CA SER A 139 23.39 -4.51 -17.62
C SER A 139 22.99 -3.83 -16.31
N LEU A 140 22.19 -4.52 -15.49
CA LEU A 140 21.90 -4.08 -14.13
C LEU A 140 23.08 -4.38 -13.21
N GLU A 141 23.35 -3.47 -12.29
CA GLU A 141 24.37 -3.65 -11.25
C GLU A 141 23.84 -4.51 -10.10
N LEU A 142 24.74 -5.01 -9.23
CA LEU A 142 24.35 -5.79 -8.06
C LEU A 142 23.34 -5.04 -7.17
N GLY A 143 23.52 -3.72 -7.04
CA GLY A 143 22.62 -2.85 -6.27
C GLY A 143 21.18 -2.87 -6.78
N ASP A 144 20.98 -2.92 -8.10
CA ASP A 144 19.65 -2.92 -8.71
C ASP A 144 18.89 -4.21 -8.38
N TYR A 145 19.55 -5.37 -8.42
CA TYR A 145 18.93 -6.65 -8.06
C TYR A 145 18.54 -6.70 -6.58
N LEU A 146 19.38 -6.15 -5.71
CA LEU A 146 19.07 -6.03 -4.28
C LEU A 146 17.90 -5.05 -4.08
N ALA A 147 17.90 -3.90 -4.75
CA ALA A 147 16.82 -2.91 -4.64
C ALA A 147 15.47 -3.53 -5.05
N ILE A 148 15.45 -4.30 -6.15
CA ILE A 148 14.27 -5.09 -6.56
C ILE A 148 13.84 -6.03 -5.42
N GLY A 149 14.76 -6.80 -4.85
CA GLY A 149 14.43 -7.67 -3.74
C GLY A 149 13.84 -6.96 -2.52
N ALA A 150 14.32 -5.75 -2.21
CA ALA A 150 13.86 -4.98 -1.05
C ALA A 150 12.47 -4.36 -1.29
N ILE A 151 12.18 -3.93 -2.51
CA ILE A 151 10.87 -3.41 -2.89
C ILE A 151 9.84 -4.54 -2.89
N PHE A 152 10.18 -5.70 -3.47
CA PHE A 152 9.26 -6.83 -3.58
C PHE A 152 9.20 -7.73 -2.33
N SER A 153 10.04 -7.50 -1.32
CA SER A 153 9.91 -8.19 -0.01
C SER A 153 8.77 -7.63 0.83
N ALA A 154 8.36 -6.39 0.59
CA ALA A 154 7.17 -5.79 1.17
C ALA A 154 5.91 -6.55 0.73
N THR A 155 5.19 -7.14 1.69
CA THR A 155 3.94 -7.84 1.44
C THR A 155 2.77 -6.92 1.74
N ASP A 156 1.87 -6.77 0.77
CA ASP A 156 0.65 -6.00 1.00
C ASP A 156 -0.35 -6.83 1.83
N SER A 157 -0.32 -6.57 3.13
CA SER A 157 -1.27 -7.16 4.07
C SER A 157 -2.69 -6.62 3.88
N VAL A 158 -2.89 -5.42 3.31
CA VAL A 158 -4.21 -4.77 3.20
C VAL A 158 -5.16 -5.61 2.36
N CYS A 159 -4.72 -6.12 1.20
CA CYS A 159 -5.51 -7.01 0.37
C CYS A 159 -5.91 -8.31 1.10
N THR A 160 -4.98 -8.91 1.85
CA THR A 160 -5.26 -10.17 2.56
C THR A 160 -6.22 -9.99 3.73
N LEU A 161 -6.19 -8.83 4.39
CA LEU A 161 -7.01 -8.52 5.55
C LEU A 161 -8.49 -8.39 5.22
N GLN A 162 -8.85 -8.18 3.96
CA GLN A 162 -10.25 -8.09 3.54
C GLN A 162 -10.91 -9.43 3.31
N VAL A 163 -10.11 -10.46 3.07
CA VAL A 163 -10.63 -11.84 3.06
C VAL A 163 -10.75 -12.36 4.49
N LEU A 164 -9.97 -11.78 5.42
CA LEU A 164 -9.93 -12.18 6.81
C LEU A 164 -10.92 -11.39 7.66
N ASN A 165 -11.95 -12.06 8.14
CA ASN A 165 -12.82 -11.47 9.16
C ASN A 165 -12.14 -11.50 10.54
N GLN A 166 -12.03 -10.33 11.17
CA GLN A 166 -11.44 -10.17 12.48
C GLN A 166 -12.26 -10.85 13.59
N ASP A 167 -13.57 -10.99 13.41
CA ASP A 167 -14.45 -11.65 14.38
C ASP A 167 -14.27 -13.18 14.35
N ASP A 168 -14.18 -13.75 13.14
CA ASP A 168 -14.02 -15.19 12.93
C ASP A 168 -12.60 -15.68 13.21
N THR A 169 -11.57 -14.95 12.75
CA THR A 169 -10.16 -15.37 12.80
C THR A 169 -9.23 -14.30 13.40
N PRO A 170 -9.45 -13.87 14.64
CA PRO A 170 -8.74 -12.72 15.23
C PRO A 170 -7.23 -12.91 15.37
N LEU A 171 -6.78 -14.15 15.59
CA LEU A 171 -5.35 -14.46 15.71
C LEU A 171 -4.67 -14.29 14.35
N LEU A 172 -5.27 -14.83 13.28
CA LEU A 172 -4.74 -14.76 11.93
C LEU A 172 -4.73 -13.31 11.43
N TYR A 173 -5.83 -12.59 11.63
CA TYR A 173 -5.91 -11.16 11.35
C TYR A 173 -4.79 -10.37 12.04
N SER A 174 -4.60 -10.57 13.34
CA SER A 174 -3.57 -9.86 14.11
C SER A 174 -2.14 -10.21 13.67
N LEU A 175 -1.91 -11.47 13.26
CA LEU A 175 -0.61 -11.94 12.77
C LEU A 175 -0.29 -11.34 11.41
N VAL A 176 -1.21 -11.46 10.44
CA VAL A 176 -1.02 -10.98 9.06
C VAL A 176 -0.91 -9.45 9.02
N PHE A 177 -1.78 -8.75 9.76
CA PHE A 177 -1.70 -7.30 9.87
C PHE A 177 -0.37 -6.87 10.47
N GLY A 178 -0.01 -7.45 11.63
CA GLY A 178 1.19 -7.06 12.34
C GLY A 178 2.46 -7.37 11.55
N GLU A 179 2.49 -8.51 10.86
CA GLU A 179 3.59 -8.91 9.98
C GLU A 179 3.77 -7.90 8.87
N GLY A 180 2.70 -7.52 8.16
CA GLY A 180 2.74 -6.48 7.12
C GLY A 180 3.30 -5.15 7.60
N VAL A 181 2.86 -4.66 8.78
CA VAL A 181 3.36 -3.38 9.31
C VAL A 181 4.84 -3.45 9.70
N VAL A 182 5.30 -4.56 10.29
CA VAL A 182 6.74 -4.74 10.57
C VAL A 182 7.52 -4.92 9.27
N ASN A 183 6.95 -5.62 8.30
CA ASN A 183 7.55 -5.85 7.00
C ASN A 183 7.84 -4.53 6.29
N ASP A 184 6.88 -3.62 6.22
CA ASP A 184 7.06 -2.31 5.57
C ASP A 184 8.25 -1.55 6.16
N ALA A 185 8.35 -1.52 7.49
CA ALA A 185 9.48 -0.90 8.18
C ALA A 185 10.80 -1.61 7.87
N THR A 186 10.83 -2.94 7.82
CA THR A 186 12.05 -3.70 7.46
C THR A 186 12.47 -3.44 6.02
N SER A 187 11.54 -3.43 5.07
CA SER A 187 11.79 -3.20 3.65
C SER A 187 12.36 -1.80 3.37
N VAL A 188 11.86 -0.76 4.06
CA VAL A 188 12.43 0.60 3.98
C VAL A 188 13.87 0.65 4.50
N VAL A 189 14.16 0.01 5.64
CA VAL A 189 15.52 -0.04 6.20
C VAL A 189 16.47 -0.79 5.26
N LEU A 190 15.97 -1.84 4.61
CA LEU A 190 16.72 -2.65 3.66
C LEU A 190 17.04 -1.87 2.39
N PHE A 191 16.06 -1.16 1.84
CA PHE A 191 16.24 -0.28 0.70
C PHE A 191 17.27 0.82 0.98
N ASN A 192 17.17 1.48 2.14
CA ASN A 192 18.15 2.48 2.57
C ASN A 192 19.55 1.88 2.78
N ALA A 193 19.65 0.65 3.29
CA ALA A 193 20.93 -0.04 3.43
C ALA A 193 21.59 -0.34 2.07
N ILE A 194 20.79 -0.63 1.04
CA ILE A 194 21.25 -0.89 -0.33
C ILE A 194 21.71 0.39 -1.02
N GLN A 195 21.03 1.52 -0.82
CA GLN A 195 21.50 2.80 -1.38
C GLN A 195 22.85 3.23 -0.80
N ASN A 196 23.14 2.85 0.44
CA ASN A 196 24.39 3.15 1.13
C ASN A 196 25.43 2.01 1.00
N PHE A 197 25.24 1.13 0.01
CA PHE A 197 26.02 -0.09 -0.17
C PHE A 197 27.26 0.16 -1.02
N ASP A 198 28.41 0.31 -0.36
CA ASP A 198 29.72 0.30 -1.00
C ASP A 198 30.31 -1.12 -1.03
N LEU A 199 30.57 -1.63 -2.24
CA LEU A 199 30.99 -2.99 -2.55
C LEU A 199 32.25 -3.55 -1.82
N PRO A 200 33.27 -2.78 -1.40
CA PRO A 200 34.50 -3.40 -0.90
C PRO A 200 34.52 -3.73 0.60
N ASN A 201 33.59 -3.27 1.44
CA ASN A 201 33.69 -3.42 2.91
C ASN A 201 32.40 -3.94 3.56
N PHE A 202 32.03 -5.19 3.26
CA PHE A 202 31.04 -5.94 4.05
C PHE A 202 31.63 -6.21 5.44
N SER A 203 31.37 -5.30 6.38
CA SER A 203 31.84 -5.41 7.77
C SER A 203 30.69 -5.76 8.70
N SER A 204 30.99 -6.47 9.79
CA SER A 204 30.04 -6.70 10.89
C SER A 204 29.43 -5.40 11.43
N ILE A 205 30.10 -4.27 11.21
CA ILE A 205 29.65 -2.92 11.57
C ILE A 205 28.43 -2.51 10.74
N LYS A 206 28.40 -2.80 9.43
CA LYS A 206 27.25 -2.49 8.56
C LYS A 206 26.02 -3.31 8.91
N PHE A 207 26.20 -4.58 9.28
CA PHE A 207 25.11 -5.42 9.78
C PHE A 207 24.56 -4.89 11.12
N LEU A 208 25.44 -4.48 12.03
CA LEU A 208 25.02 -3.85 13.28
C LEU A 208 24.31 -2.51 13.04
N GLN A 209 24.76 -1.72 12.07
CA GLN A 209 24.12 -0.48 11.65
C GLN A 209 22.72 -0.74 11.06
N PHE A 210 22.54 -1.80 10.28
CA PHE A 210 21.22 -2.21 9.77
C PHE A 210 20.25 -2.53 10.92
N ILE A 211 20.67 -3.37 11.88
CA ILE A 211 19.87 -3.68 13.07
C ILE A 211 19.57 -2.41 13.86
N GLY A 212 20.57 -1.54 14.04
CA GLY A 212 20.41 -0.26 14.73
C GLY A 212 19.40 0.66 14.05
N ASN A 213 19.45 0.80 12.73
CA ASN A 213 18.50 1.60 11.95
C ASN A 213 17.09 1.03 12.02
N PHE A 214 16.94 -0.30 11.96
CA PHE A 214 15.64 -0.96 12.14
C PHE A 214 15.07 -0.71 13.53
N LEU A 215 15.86 -0.93 14.59
CA LEU A 215 15.42 -0.68 15.97
C LEU A 215 15.12 0.80 16.21
N TYR A 216 15.88 1.71 15.60
CA TYR A 216 15.63 3.14 15.64
C TYR A 216 14.28 3.46 15.00
N LEU A 217 14.08 3.12 13.72
CA LEU A 217 12.86 3.43 12.98
C LEU A 217 11.64 2.77 13.64
N PHE A 218 11.74 1.50 14.02
CA PHE A 218 10.66 0.79 14.72
C PHE A 218 10.35 1.42 16.08
N GLY A 219 11.39 1.72 16.87
CA GLY A 219 11.25 2.25 18.23
C GLY A 219 10.70 3.68 18.27
N THR A 220 11.24 4.59 17.45
CA THR A 220 10.80 5.99 17.40
C THR A 220 9.39 6.13 16.83
N SER A 221 9.06 5.39 15.76
CA SER A 221 7.71 5.37 15.19
C SER A 221 6.68 4.84 16.20
N THR A 222 7.02 3.75 16.92
CA THR A 222 6.18 3.20 17.99
C THR A 222 6.00 4.22 19.12
N PHE A 223 7.08 4.86 19.57
CA PHE A 223 7.04 5.85 20.64
C PHE A 223 6.17 7.07 20.27
N LEU A 224 6.30 7.56 19.03
CA LEU A 224 5.48 8.65 18.51
C LEU A 224 3.99 8.28 18.50
N GLY A 225 3.65 7.07 18.04
CA GLY A 225 2.27 6.57 18.02
C GLY A 225 1.68 6.43 19.42
N VAL A 226 2.44 5.83 20.34
CA VAL A 226 2.05 5.72 21.76
C VAL A 226 1.87 7.09 22.38
N GLY A 227 2.80 8.02 22.12
CA GLY A 227 2.74 9.41 22.59
C GLY A 227 1.49 10.13 22.11
N ALA A 228 1.17 10.05 20.82
CA ALA A 228 -0.02 10.66 20.23
C ALA A 228 -1.33 10.05 20.80
N GLY A 229 -1.38 8.73 20.98
CA GLY A 229 -2.51 8.04 21.58
C GLY A 229 -2.74 8.42 23.05
N LEU A 230 -1.66 8.50 23.85
CA LEU A 230 -1.72 8.94 25.24
C LEU A 230 -2.08 10.42 25.35
N LEU A 231 -1.56 11.27 24.46
CA LEU A 231 -1.90 12.69 24.38
C LEU A 231 -3.40 12.86 24.09
N SER A 232 -3.96 12.10 23.15
CA SER A 232 -5.40 12.07 22.89
C SER A 232 -6.21 11.67 24.13
N ALA A 233 -5.80 10.60 24.82
CA ALA A 233 -6.43 10.17 26.06
C ALA A 233 -6.39 11.25 27.15
N TYR A 234 -5.27 11.96 27.27
CA TYR A 234 -5.07 13.06 28.22
C TYR A 234 -5.93 14.28 27.88
N ILE A 235 -5.98 14.70 26.61
CA ILE A 235 -6.81 15.80 26.12
C ILE A 235 -8.28 15.54 26.46
N ILE A 236 -8.80 14.36 26.11
CA ILE A 236 -10.20 13.99 26.35
C ILE A 236 -10.50 13.92 27.85
N LYS A 237 -9.59 13.34 28.65
CA LYS A 237 -9.77 13.23 30.11
C LYS A 237 -9.69 14.58 30.83
N LYS A 238 -8.75 15.45 30.46
CA LYS A 238 -8.46 16.70 31.19
C LYS A 238 -9.37 17.85 30.77
N LEU A 239 -9.70 17.96 29.48
CA LEU A 239 -10.51 19.06 28.97
C LEU A 239 -12.02 18.83 29.17
N TYR A 240 -12.43 17.76 29.86
CA TYR A 240 -13.84 17.43 30.14
C TYR A 240 -14.73 17.45 28.86
N PHE A 241 -14.17 17.14 27.69
CA PHE A 241 -14.95 16.94 26.46
C PHE A 241 -16.01 15.84 26.64
N GLY A 242 -15.70 14.85 27.50
CA GLY A 242 -16.53 13.75 28.01
C GLY A 242 -17.93 14.10 28.53
N ARG A 243 -18.32 15.38 28.63
CA ARG A 243 -19.59 15.79 29.22
C ARG A 243 -20.48 16.61 28.29
N HIS A 244 -19.98 17.01 27.11
CA HIS A 244 -20.64 18.06 26.33
C HIS A 244 -20.92 17.78 24.84
N SER A 245 -20.41 16.71 24.22
CA SER A 245 -20.82 16.34 22.85
C SER A 245 -20.06 15.10 22.35
N THR A 246 -20.79 14.10 21.85
CA THR A 246 -20.23 12.92 21.18
C THR A 246 -19.33 13.28 20.01
N ASP A 247 -19.76 14.23 19.17
CA ASP A 247 -19.06 14.57 17.93
C ASP A 247 -17.62 15.05 18.17
N ARG A 248 -17.41 15.88 19.20
CA ARG A 248 -16.07 16.42 19.50
C ARG A 248 -15.08 15.35 19.94
N GLU A 249 -15.55 14.36 20.71
CA GLU A 249 -14.71 13.24 21.16
C GLU A 249 -14.24 12.42 19.96
N VAL A 250 -15.17 12.05 19.08
CA VAL A 250 -14.87 11.26 17.87
C VAL A 250 -13.95 12.06 16.93
N SER A 251 -14.21 13.35 16.71
CA SER A 251 -13.38 14.20 15.86
C SER A 251 -11.95 14.33 16.39
N ILE A 252 -11.75 14.54 17.70
CA ILE A 252 -10.40 14.60 18.29
C ILE A 252 -9.66 13.28 18.10
N MET A 253 -10.34 12.15 18.28
CA MET A 253 -9.71 10.84 18.05
C MET A 253 -9.25 10.67 16.60
N MET A 254 -10.08 11.02 15.61
CA MET A 254 -9.68 10.96 14.19
C MET A 254 -8.53 11.91 13.87
N LEU A 255 -8.64 13.18 14.30
CA LEU A 255 -7.63 14.20 14.01
C LEU A 255 -6.28 13.85 14.65
N MET A 256 -6.27 13.31 15.87
CA MET A 256 -5.04 12.86 16.53
C MET A 256 -4.41 11.66 15.84
N ALA A 257 -5.21 10.74 15.29
CA ALA A 257 -4.71 9.62 14.50
C ALA A 257 -4.04 10.12 13.21
N TYR A 258 -4.73 10.98 12.45
CA TYR A 258 -4.18 11.61 11.25
C TYR A 258 -2.93 12.45 11.55
N LEU A 259 -2.95 13.24 12.62
CA LEU A 259 -1.79 14.03 13.03
C LEU A 259 -0.59 13.14 13.36
N SER A 260 -0.80 11.99 14.00
CA SER A 260 0.28 11.04 14.29
C SER A 260 0.92 10.48 13.02
N TYR A 261 0.12 10.21 11.99
CA TYR A 261 0.60 9.77 10.68
C TYR A 261 1.42 10.87 10.00
N MET A 262 0.86 12.08 9.87
CA MET A 262 1.53 13.20 9.22
C MET A 262 2.83 13.60 9.92
N LEU A 263 2.87 13.56 11.24
CA LEU A 263 4.11 13.83 11.99
C LEU A 263 5.17 12.75 11.76
N ALA A 264 4.78 11.48 11.60
CA ALA A 264 5.72 10.42 11.29
C ALA A 264 6.34 10.61 9.90
N GLU A 265 5.52 10.89 8.88
CA GLU A 265 5.99 11.16 7.52
C GLU A 265 6.93 12.38 7.46
N LEU A 266 6.62 13.46 8.20
CA LEU A 266 7.49 14.64 8.29
C LEU A 266 8.83 14.40 9.01
N LEU A 267 8.91 13.32 9.78
CA LEU A 267 10.11 12.94 10.56
C LEU A 267 10.87 11.77 9.91
N ASP A 268 10.52 11.39 8.68
CA ASP A 268 11.06 10.22 7.97
C ASP A 268 10.93 8.91 8.79
N LEU A 269 9.82 8.79 9.54
CA LEU A 269 9.45 7.61 10.33
C LEU A 269 8.37 6.80 9.61
N SER A 270 8.06 5.59 10.09
CA SER A 270 6.98 4.79 9.51
C SER A 270 5.61 5.31 9.98
N GLY A 271 4.92 6.06 9.10
CA GLY A 271 3.56 6.53 9.34
C GLY A 271 2.57 5.41 9.65
N ILE A 272 2.69 4.29 8.93
CA ILE A 272 1.90 3.06 9.10
C ILE A 272 2.04 2.50 10.53
N LEU A 273 3.28 2.34 10.99
CA LEU A 273 3.58 1.83 12.34
C LEU A 273 3.11 2.81 13.42
N THR A 274 3.31 4.11 13.21
CA THR A 274 2.91 5.16 14.15
C THR A 274 1.40 5.23 14.32
N VAL A 275 0.61 5.28 13.24
CA VAL A 275 -0.86 5.38 13.33
C VAL A 275 -1.48 4.10 13.88
N PHE A 276 -0.88 2.94 13.60
CA PHE A 276 -1.32 1.66 14.16
C PHE A 276 -1.19 1.62 15.69
N PHE A 277 -0.01 1.94 16.23
CA PHE A 277 0.18 1.99 17.69
C PHE A 277 -0.63 3.10 18.35
N CYS A 278 -0.82 4.23 17.66
CA CYS A 278 -1.75 5.27 18.07
C CYS A 278 -3.18 4.72 18.25
N GLY A 279 -3.68 3.95 17.28
CA GLY A 279 -4.97 3.25 17.34
C GLY A 279 -5.07 2.25 18.51
N ILE A 280 -4.04 1.42 18.72
CA ILE A 280 -3.99 0.47 19.85
C ILE A 280 -4.12 1.19 21.20
N VAL A 281 -3.33 2.25 21.39
CA VAL A 281 -3.29 3.03 22.63
C VAL A 281 -4.60 3.79 22.84
N MET A 282 -5.15 4.41 21.80
CA MET A 282 -6.46 5.08 21.89
C MET A 282 -7.57 4.09 22.25
N SER A 283 -7.56 2.90 21.64
CA SER A 283 -8.52 1.85 21.96
C SER A 283 -8.38 1.38 23.41
N HIS A 284 -7.19 1.40 24.01
CA HIS A 284 -6.98 0.97 25.40
C HIS A 284 -7.30 2.07 26.42
N TYR A 285 -6.83 3.29 26.21
CA TYR A 285 -6.97 4.37 27.18
C TYR A 285 -8.11 5.32 26.82
N THR A 286 -8.12 5.87 25.60
CA THR A 286 -9.10 6.87 25.18
C THR A 286 -10.53 6.32 25.17
N TRP A 287 -10.73 5.09 24.68
CA TRP A 287 -12.05 4.43 24.65
C TRP A 287 -12.73 4.36 26.02
N HIS A 288 -11.94 4.19 27.09
CA HIS A 288 -12.50 4.15 28.44
C HIS A 288 -12.78 5.54 29.01
N ASN A 289 -12.15 6.59 28.48
CA ASN A 289 -12.33 7.98 28.92
C ASN A 289 -13.48 8.71 28.21
N VAL A 290 -13.98 8.19 27.09
CA VAL A 290 -15.12 8.76 26.33
C VAL A 290 -16.48 8.30 26.86
N THR A 291 -17.55 9.01 26.51
CA THR A 291 -18.93 8.65 26.89
C THR A 291 -19.40 7.35 26.25
N GLU A 292 -20.45 6.74 26.81
CA GLU A 292 -21.04 5.51 26.24
C GLU A 292 -21.59 5.72 24.82
N SER A 293 -22.24 6.87 24.56
CA SER A 293 -22.69 7.25 23.22
C SER A 293 -21.50 7.41 22.26
N SER A 294 -20.41 8.04 22.71
CA SER A 294 -19.18 8.14 21.92
C SER A 294 -18.54 6.81 21.63
N ARG A 295 -18.54 5.84 22.56
CA ARG A 295 -18.00 4.50 22.29
C ARG A 295 -18.68 3.86 21.09
N VAL A 296 -20.01 3.82 21.10
CA VAL A 296 -20.77 3.24 19.97
C VAL A 296 -20.47 4.00 18.68
N THR A 297 -20.50 5.34 18.73
CA THR A 297 -20.28 6.20 17.57
C THR A 297 -18.87 6.04 17.00
N THR A 298 -17.83 6.05 17.84
CA THR A 298 -16.42 5.85 17.47
C THR A 298 -16.22 4.52 16.74
N LYS A 299 -16.82 3.42 17.23
CA LYS A 299 -16.69 2.11 16.58
C LYS A 299 -17.27 2.11 15.17
N HIS A 300 -18.49 2.64 14.99
CA HIS A 300 -19.12 2.69 13.68
C HIS A 300 -18.47 3.72 12.75
N ALA A 301 -18.06 4.89 13.26
CA ALA A 301 -17.42 5.92 12.47
C ALA A 301 -16.07 5.45 11.89
N PHE A 302 -15.23 4.79 12.70
CA PHE A 302 -13.93 4.31 12.22
C PHE A 302 -14.09 3.12 11.27
N ALA A 303 -15.02 2.21 11.56
CA ALA A 303 -15.31 1.09 10.66
C ALA A 303 -15.85 1.58 9.31
N THR A 304 -16.78 2.54 9.28
CA THR A 304 -17.34 3.08 8.03
C THR A 304 -16.30 3.87 7.23
N LEU A 305 -15.45 4.66 7.88
CA LEU A 305 -14.37 5.38 7.22
C LEU A 305 -13.33 4.42 6.60
N SER A 306 -12.95 3.36 7.34
CA SER A 306 -12.08 2.28 6.84
C SER A 306 -12.71 1.60 5.63
N PHE A 307 -13.98 1.21 5.74
CA PHE A 307 -14.72 0.51 4.69
C PHE A 307 -14.82 1.33 3.39
N ILE A 308 -15.14 2.62 3.49
CA ILE A 308 -15.18 3.51 2.31
C ILE A 308 -13.78 3.66 1.69
N SER A 309 -12.75 3.81 2.53
CA SER A 309 -11.36 3.96 2.06
C SER A 309 -10.84 2.69 1.39
N GLU A 310 -11.18 1.52 1.94
CA GLU A 310 -10.88 0.21 1.35
C GLU A 310 -11.61 0.03 0.01
N THR A 311 -12.91 0.30 -0.03
CA THR A 311 -13.70 0.20 -1.27
C THR A 311 -13.13 1.11 -2.36
N PHE A 312 -12.76 2.34 -1.99
CA PHE A 312 -12.09 3.28 -2.88
C PHE A 312 -10.78 2.67 -3.42
N LEU A 313 -9.96 2.09 -2.55
CA LEU A 313 -8.67 1.50 -2.90
C LEU A 313 -8.80 0.37 -3.93
N PHE A 314 -9.70 -0.61 -3.76
CA PHE A 314 -9.88 -1.69 -4.76
C PHE A 314 -10.42 -1.19 -6.07
N LEU A 315 -11.34 -0.24 -6.02
CA LEU A 315 -11.90 0.36 -7.21
C LEU A 315 -10.80 1.08 -7.99
N TYR A 316 -9.96 1.85 -7.29
CA TYR A 316 -8.88 2.61 -7.90
C TYR A 316 -7.80 1.70 -8.48
N VAL A 317 -7.37 0.67 -7.73
CA VAL A 317 -6.41 -0.35 -8.19
C VAL A 317 -6.97 -1.12 -9.39
N GLY A 318 -8.25 -1.49 -9.37
CA GLY A 318 -8.91 -2.16 -10.48
C GLY A 318 -8.94 -1.30 -11.76
N MET A 319 -9.20 0.01 -11.62
CA MET A 319 -9.13 0.94 -12.74
C MET A 319 -7.70 1.12 -13.28
N ASP A 320 -6.72 1.28 -12.37
CA ASP A 320 -5.30 1.51 -12.69
C ASP A 320 -4.64 0.29 -13.35
N ALA A 321 -5.08 -0.94 -13.03
CA ALA A 321 -4.58 -2.17 -13.64
C ALA A 321 -4.74 -2.20 -15.19
N LEU A 322 -5.66 -1.40 -15.73
CA LEU A 322 -5.93 -1.29 -17.17
C LEU A 322 -5.27 -0.08 -17.83
N ASP A 323 -4.34 0.60 -17.14
CA ASP A 323 -3.56 1.67 -17.73
C ASP A 323 -2.62 1.13 -18.83
N ILE A 324 -2.88 1.59 -20.05
CA ILE A 324 -2.17 1.17 -21.27
C ILE A 324 -0.69 1.57 -21.24
N GLU A 325 -0.30 2.61 -20.50
CA GLU A 325 1.11 3.04 -20.41
C GLU A 325 1.94 2.01 -19.68
N LYS A 326 1.43 1.48 -18.56
CA LYS A 326 2.11 0.41 -17.79
C LYS A 326 2.30 -0.83 -18.66
N TRP A 327 1.28 -1.23 -19.41
CA TRP A 327 1.36 -2.38 -20.33
C TRP A 327 2.25 -2.13 -21.54
N LYS A 328 2.34 -0.89 -22.04
CA LYS A 328 3.30 -0.51 -23.09
C LYS A 328 4.74 -0.58 -22.59
N ILE A 329 5.02 -0.06 -21.40
CA ILE A 329 6.36 -0.14 -20.78
C ILE A 329 6.77 -1.60 -20.59
N VAL A 330 5.87 -2.43 -20.06
CA VAL A 330 6.11 -3.88 -19.92
C VAL A 330 6.32 -4.54 -21.28
N GLY A 331 5.48 -4.21 -22.27
CA GLY A 331 5.56 -4.77 -23.62
C GLY A 331 6.83 -4.36 -24.39
N GLU A 332 7.28 -3.11 -24.25
CA GLU A 332 8.54 -2.62 -24.82
C GLU A 332 9.74 -3.27 -24.13
N THR A 333 9.73 -3.36 -22.81
CA THR A 333 10.79 -4.04 -22.03
C THR A 333 10.90 -5.51 -22.43
N TYR A 334 9.78 -6.21 -22.59
CA TYR A 334 9.74 -7.62 -22.99
C TYR A 334 10.19 -7.82 -24.44
N ARG A 335 9.80 -6.91 -25.36
CA ARG A 335 10.29 -6.92 -26.75
C ARG A 335 11.79 -6.64 -26.85
N HIS A 336 12.29 -5.69 -26.07
CA HIS A 336 13.73 -5.40 -26.01
C HIS A 336 14.51 -6.61 -25.46
N ALA A 337 14.05 -7.23 -24.37
CA ALA A 337 14.60 -8.47 -23.82
C ALA A 337 14.67 -9.63 -24.83
N LEU A 338 13.57 -9.86 -25.54
CA LEU A 338 13.48 -10.91 -26.55
C LEU A 338 14.38 -10.60 -27.76
N SER A 339 14.45 -9.33 -28.20
CA SER A 339 15.29 -8.92 -29.32
C SER A 339 16.79 -9.04 -29.02
N VAL A 340 17.23 -8.70 -27.80
CA VAL A 340 18.63 -8.81 -27.37
C VAL A 340 19.02 -10.29 -27.22
N SER A 341 18.11 -11.12 -26.71
CA SER A 341 18.31 -12.57 -26.63
C SER A 341 18.45 -13.22 -28.02
N VAL A 342 17.62 -12.83 -29.00
CA VAL A 342 17.72 -13.31 -30.39
C VAL A 342 19.00 -12.79 -31.06
N CYS A 343 19.37 -11.52 -30.88
CA CYS A 343 20.61 -10.95 -31.44
C CYS A 343 21.86 -11.67 -30.89
N LYS A 344 21.89 -12.00 -29.60
CA LYS A 344 23.01 -12.74 -29.00
C LYS A 344 23.06 -14.19 -29.49
N VAL A 345 21.94 -14.90 -29.56
CA VAL A 345 21.91 -16.27 -30.12
C VAL A 345 22.38 -16.29 -31.57
N THR A 346 21.96 -15.32 -32.38
CA THR A 346 22.42 -15.18 -33.78
C THR A 346 23.93 -14.90 -33.85
N THR A 347 24.44 -14.05 -32.94
CA THR A 347 25.87 -13.73 -32.83
C THR A 347 26.70 -14.98 -32.44
N TYR A 348 26.23 -15.77 -31.46
CA TYR A 348 26.85 -17.03 -31.06
C TYR A 348 26.84 -18.09 -32.19
N VAL A 349 25.73 -18.23 -32.91
CA VAL A 349 25.61 -19.17 -34.04
C VAL A 349 26.52 -18.77 -35.21
N VAL A 350 26.70 -17.47 -35.46
CA VAL A 350 27.61 -16.95 -36.50
C VAL A 350 29.09 -17.06 -36.09
N GLN A 351 29.41 -17.02 -34.80
CA GLN A 351 30.80 -17.17 -34.30
C GLN A 351 31.25 -18.63 -34.11
N LEU A 352 30.32 -19.58 -33.96
CA LEU A 352 30.62 -21.02 -33.86
C LEU A 352 31.47 -21.58 -35.04
N PRO A 353 31.23 -21.23 -36.32
CA PRO A 353 32.06 -21.70 -37.43
C PRO A 353 33.42 -20.99 -37.57
N ILE A 354 33.61 -19.83 -36.91
CA ILE A 354 34.87 -19.07 -36.95
C ILE A 354 35.85 -19.63 -35.91
N GLY A 355 35.37 -20.09 -34.76
CA GLY A 355 36.20 -20.73 -33.72
C GLY A 355 36.74 -22.10 -34.11
N THR A 356 36.01 -22.88 -34.92
CA THR A 356 36.45 -24.22 -35.37
C THR A 356 37.46 -24.20 -36.51
N GLN A 357 37.60 -23.09 -37.24
CA GLN A 357 38.66 -22.92 -38.24
C GLN A 357 39.99 -22.41 -37.67
N LEU A 358 39.98 -21.82 -36.46
CA LEU A 358 41.19 -21.29 -35.81
C LEU A 358 41.88 -22.31 -34.87
N SER A 359 41.23 -23.43 -34.55
CA SER A 359 41.83 -24.53 -33.76
C SER A 359 42.42 -25.67 -34.62
N GLY A 360 42.48 -25.47 -35.94
CA GLY A 360 42.96 -26.45 -36.92
C GLY A 360 44.24 -26.06 -37.65
N VAL A 361 45.02 -25.11 -37.11
CA VAL A 361 46.38 -24.75 -37.58
C VAL A 361 47.38 -24.95 -36.45
#